data_AF-A0A516GJ00-F1
#
_entry.id   AF-A0A516GJ00-F1
#
_cell.length_a   1.000
_cell.length_b   1.000
_cell.length_c   1.000
_cell.angle_alpha   90.00
_cell.angle_beta   90.00
_cell.angle_gamma   90.00
#
_symmetry.space_group_name_H-M   'P 1'
#
loop_
_entity.id
_entity.type
_entity.pdbx_description
1 polymer ?
#
loop_
_entity_poly.entity_id
_entity_poly.type
_entity_poly.pdbx_seq_one_letter_code
_entity_poly.pdbx_strand_id
1 'polypeptide(L)'
;MNILTQKFREVLQAVIPTYSLVILIHFFIVDLPKEALLAFSVGTLFIMAGMTIFLTGVDLAITPIGEQMGKGIARSNKVSIVVIFGFVLGFLIAASEPSINVLGQEIAAISGGAVNAMAIVGVVSVGLASMIVIGLLRIVYDWSLIKILISAYSLVFMMAIFTSEEFISISFDASGATTGAITVPFVLAMASGVANLKKGTSQSNNDSFGLVAIASVGAIIAVMLFNLLMPIGELTGSLSIEVDGDTSLLTRYISVFIKQLQDVLITIMPIVGLFYVYQKFKLKVPKRVLQKIWIGSIYVFAGLVIFLTGVNAGFMDIGRIIGHRIASEAMYVELAIVGAVMGVVTILAEPATNILTTQIEDVTSGAIKRRPILIALTSGVGIAIFLAVLRMLIPGLKLWHILLPGYAVAIGLMFIVPKIFVGMAFDAGGVATGPITATFILAFIQGAADTIPSASVMIEGFGMISMVALMPILTLQLLGFIYELKRQRTTSST
;
A
#
# COMPACT_ATOMS: atom_id res chain seq x y z
N MET A 1 28.22 6.19 -6.45
CA MET A 1 27.84 5.10 -5.53
C MET A 1 27.25 3.96 -6.37
N ASN A 2 27.59 2.69 -6.08
CA ASN A 2 26.95 1.55 -6.74
C ASN A 2 25.46 1.51 -6.34
N ILE A 3 24.54 1.13 -7.25
CA ILE A 3 23.08 1.15 -7.01
C ILE A 3 22.73 0.35 -5.75
N LEU A 4 23.34 -0.82 -5.56
CA LEU A 4 23.18 -1.65 -4.37
C LEU A 4 23.57 -0.93 -3.08
N THR A 5 24.69 -0.19 -3.08
CA THR A 5 25.14 0.56 -1.89
C THR A 5 24.19 1.72 -1.56
N GLN A 6 23.63 2.35 -2.59
CA GLN A 6 22.60 3.37 -2.40
C GLN A 6 21.33 2.77 -1.79
N LYS A 7 20.80 1.68 -2.38
CA LYS A 7 19.60 1.00 -1.87
C LYS A 7 19.80 0.47 -0.45
N PHE A 8 20.97 -0.11 -0.16
CA PHE A 8 21.31 -0.57 1.18
C PHE A 8 21.27 0.57 2.20
N ARG A 9 21.82 1.74 1.85
CA ARG A 9 21.79 2.92 2.72
C ARG A 9 20.36 3.43 2.93
N GLU A 10 19.55 3.47 1.88
CA GLU A 10 18.13 3.85 1.95
C GLU A 10 17.36 2.90 2.89
N VAL A 11 17.53 1.59 2.72
CA VAL A 11 16.88 0.57 3.55
C VAL A 11 17.38 0.62 5.00
N LEU A 12 18.69 0.81 5.22
CA LEU A 12 19.25 0.90 6.57
C LEU A 12 18.73 2.14 7.32
N GLN A 13 18.65 3.29 6.65
CA GLN A 13 18.06 4.51 7.23
C GLN A 13 16.56 4.36 7.50
N ALA A 14 15.88 3.53 6.72
CA ALA A 14 14.46 3.23 6.91
C ALA A 14 14.21 2.27 8.08
N VAL A 15 14.95 1.17 8.17
CA VAL A 15 14.65 0.08 9.10
C VAL A 15 15.15 0.37 10.52
N ILE A 16 16.27 1.08 10.68
CA ILE A 16 16.83 1.41 12.00
C ILE A 16 15.83 2.14 12.90
N PRO A 17 15.13 3.20 12.46
CA PRO A 17 14.12 3.87 13.28
C PRO A 17 13.05 2.92 13.85
N THR A 18 12.54 2.00 13.03
CA THR A 18 11.53 1.02 13.46
C THR A 18 12.11 0.02 14.46
N TYR A 19 13.33 -0.48 14.20
CA TYR A 19 14.03 -1.36 15.13
C TYR A 19 14.29 -0.67 16.47
N SER A 20 14.84 0.55 16.44
CA SER A 20 15.08 1.35 17.64
C SER A 20 13.79 1.62 18.41
N LEU A 21 12.68 1.90 17.73
CA LEU A 21 11.39 2.10 18.38
C LEU A 21 10.94 0.86 19.16
N VAL A 22 11.04 -0.33 18.56
CA VAL A 22 10.67 -1.58 19.24
C VAL A 22 11.56 -1.83 20.47
N ILE A 23 12.87 -1.58 20.35
CA ILE A 23 13.78 -1.69 21.50
C ILE A 23 13.46 -0.67 22.60
N LEU A 24 13.07 0.55 22.25
CA LEU A 24 12.63 1.55 23.22
C LEU A 24 11.33 1.13 23.92
N ILE A 25 10.36 0.59 23.17
CA ILE A 25 9.12 0.05 23.74
C ILE A 25 9.44 -1.07 24.74
N HIS A 26 10.36 -1.97 24.38
CA HIS A 26 10.80 -3.06 25.26
C HIS A 26 11.35 -2.57 26.60
N PHE A 27 12.21 -1.54 26.59
CA PHE A 27 12.87 -1.07 27.81
C PHE A 27 12.03 -0.10 28.64
N PHE A 28 11.14 0.69 28.01
CA PHE A 28 10.45 1.80 28.68
C PHE A 28 8.95 1.60 28.89
N ILE A 29 8.31 0.69 28.14
CA ILE A 29 6.84 0.56 28.15
C ILE A 29 6.42 -0.85 28.56
N VAL A 30 6.89 -1.89 27.84
CA VAL A 30 6.44 -3.27 28.04
C VAL A 30 7.59 -4.24 27.87
N ASP A 31 7.73 -5.20 28.79
CA ASP A 31 8.67 -6.31 28.63
C ASP A 31 8.21 -7.28 27.52
N LEU A 32 9.11 -7.59 26.59
CA LEU A 32 8.83 -8.41 25.41
C LEU A 32 9.57 -9.74 25.55
N PRO A 33 8.95 -10.88 25.18
CA PRO A 33 9.60 -12.18 25.25
C PRO A 33 10.93 -12.18 24.49
N LYS A 34 11.96 -12.77 25.09
CA LYS A 34 13.32 -12.80 24.51
C LYS A 34 13.32 -13.50 23.15
N GLU A 35 12.53 -14.56 23.02
CA GLU A 35 12.35 -15.33 21.80
C GLU A 35 11.74 -14.45 20.69
N ALA A 36 10.75 -13.63 21.03
CA ALA A 36 10.12 -12.69 20.11
C ALA A 36 11.08 -11.56 19.68
N LEU A 37 11.89 -11.03 20.61
CA LEU A 37 12.92 -10.03 20.30
C LEU A 37 14.04 -10.59 19.41
N LEU A 38 14.46 -11.84 19.64
CA LEU A 38 15.43 -12.52 18.79
C LEU A 38 14.86 -12.77 17.40
N ALA A 39 13.62 -13.28 17.31
CA ALA A 39 12.93 -13.47 16.05
C ALA A 39 12.75 -12.14 15.30
N PHE A 40 12.38 -11.06 15.99
CA PHE A 40 12.31 -9.72 15.41
C PHE A 40 13.67 -9.21 14.90
N SER A 41 14.74 -9.42 15.66
CA SER A 41 16.09 -8.96 15.30
C SER A 41 16.60 -9.68 14.06
N VAL A 42 16.46 -11.01 14.00
CA VAL A 42 16.79 -11.80 12.81
C VAL A 42 15.90 -11.39 11.63
N GLY A 43 14.61 -11.18 11.86
CA GLY A 43 13.65 -10.78 10.84
C GLY A 43 13.98 -9.41 10.24
N THR A 44 14.43 -8.48 11.08
CA THR A 44 14.91 -7.16 10.68
C THR A 44 16.13 -7.26 9.76
N LEU A 45 17.08 -8.16 10.03
CA LEU A 45 18.23 -8.42 9.14
C LEU A 45 17.76 -8.97 7.78
N PHE A 46 16.82 -9.91 7.78
CA PHE A 46 16.22 -10.44 6.56
C PHE A 46 15.48 -9.36 5.76
N ILE A 47 14.71 -8.50 6.43
CA ILE A 47 14.03 -7.37 5.78
C ILE A 47 15.05 -6.43 5.14
N MET A 48 16.13 -6.07 5.84
CA MET A 48 17.16 -5.19 5.28
C MET A 48 17.82 -5.79 4.03
N ALA A 49 18.23 -7.05 4.09
CA ALA A 49 18.84 -7.74 2.97
C ALA A 49 17.85 -7.91 1.80
N GLY A 50 16.65 -8.42 2.10
CA GLY A 50 15.58 -8.68 1.15
C GLY A 50 15.13 -7.42 0.42
N MET A 51 14.81 -6.34 1.14
CA MET A 51 14.38 -5.06 0.56
C MET A 51 15.46 -4.45 -0.33
N THR A 52 16.73 -4.54 0.05
CA THR A 52 17.84 -4.01 -0.75
C THR A 52 17.90 -4.70 -2.12
N ILE A 53 17.85 -6.04 -2.12
CA ILE A 53 17.88 -6.85 -3.35
C ILE A 53 16.60 -6.63 -4.16
N PHE A 54 15.45 -6.64 -3.50
CA PHE A 54 14.14 -6.49 -4.12
C PHE A 54 13.96 -5.12 -4.80
N LEU A 55 14.24 -4.01 -4.12
CA LEU A 55 14.13 -2.67 -4.70
C LEU A 55 15.09 -2.49 -5.89
N THR A 56 16.28 -3.09 -5.81
CA THR A 56 17.21 -3.13 -6.95
C THR A 56 16.60 -3.92 -8.12
N GLY A 57 15.93 -5.05 -7.85
CA GLY A 57 15.21 -5.83 -8.84
C GLY A 57 14.04 -5.08 -9.48
N VAL A 58 13.27 -4.32 -8.70
CA VAL A 58 12.15 -3.49 -9.18
C VAL A 58 12.64 -2.47 -10.21
N ASP A 59 13.73 -1.76 -9.91
CA ASP A 59 14.33 -0.78 -10.83
C ASP A 59 14.87 -1.43 -12.11
N LEU A 60 15.37 -2.67 -12.03
CA LEU A 60 15.95 -3.39 -13.18
C LEU A 60 14.93 -4.14 -14.03
N ALA A 61 13.79 -4.55 -13.46
CA ALA A 61 12.80 -5.39 -14.12
C ALA A 61 11.40 -4.77 -14.12
N ILE A 62 10.77 -4.59 -12.96
CA ILE A 62 9.35 -4.19 -12.87
C ILE A 62 9.08 -2.86 -13.55
N THR A 63 9.87 -1.83 -13.25
CA THR A 63 9.72 -0.50 -13.85
C THR A 63 9.94 -0.53 -15.37
N PRO A 64 11.05 -1.11 -15.90
CA PRO A 64 11.22 -1.29 -17.34
C PRO A 64 10.13 -2.12 -18.02
N ILE A 65 9.64 -3.19 -17.38
CA ILE A 65 8.53 -3.99 -17.93
C ILE A 65 7.30 -3.09 -18.08
N GLY A 66 6.91 -2.36 -17.03
CA GLY A 66 5.77 -1.44 -17.06
C GLY A 66 5.88 -0.39 -18.17
N GLU A 67 7.03 0.28 -18.30
CA GLU A 67 7.24 1.26 -19.37
C GLU A 67 7.15 0.67 -20.77
N GLN A 68 7.81 -0.48 -21.00
CA GLN A 68 7.86 -1.10 -22.32
C GLN A 68 6.47 -1.61 -22.72
N MET A 69 5.77 -2.27 -21.80
CA MET A 69 4.41 -2.74 -22.05
C MET A 69 3.43 -1.58 -22.27
N GLY A 70 3.52 -0.51 -21.47
CA GLY A 70 2.74 0.72 -21.66
C GLY A 70 2.97 1.35 -23.04
N LYS A 71 4.23 1.51 -23.46
CA LYS A 71 4.59 2.00 -24.81
C LYS A 71 4.06 1.08 -25.91
N GLY A 72 4.12 -0.24 -25.72
CA GLY A 72 3.60 -1.24 -26.66
C GLY A 72 2.08 -1.16 -26.84
N ILE A 73 1.35 -1.00 -25.74
CA ILE A 73 -0.11 -0.83 -25.73
C ILE A 73 -0.50 0.46 -26.45
N ALA A 74 0.14 1.59 -26.12
CA ALA A 74 -0.20 2.88 -26.72
C ALA A 74 0.18 2.97 -28.21
N ARG A 75 1.27 2.33 -28.66
CA ARG A 75 1.62 2.25 -30.09
C ARG A 75 0.62 1.45 -30.92
N SER A 76 -0.18 0.60 -30.30
CA SER A 76 -1.16 -0.21 -31.02
C SER A 76 -2.28 0.61 -31.65
N ASN A 77 -2.51 1.84 -31.15
CA ASN A 77 -3.54 2.78 -31.57
C ASN A 77 -4.98 2.20 -31.60
N LYS A 78 -5.21 1.09 -30.89
CA LYS A 78 -6.52 0.42 -30.78
C LYS A 78 -6.96 0.43 -29.33
N VAL A 79 -8.07 1.09 -29.05
CA VAL A 79 -8.66 1.18 -27.71
C VAL A 79 -8.97 -0.21 -27.14
N SER A 80 -9.40 -1.16 -27.98
CA SER A 80 -9.62 -2.55 -27.55
C SER A 80 -8.36 -3.22 -27.01
N ILE A 81 -7.18 -2.90 -27.54
CA ILE A 81 -5.90 -3.41 -27.02
C ILE A 81 -5.59 -2.76 -25.67
N VAL A 82 -5.84 -1.46 -25.51
CA VAL A 82 -5.70 -0.77 -24.21
C VAL A 82 -6.59 -1.41 -23.15
N VAL A 83 -7.84 -1.71 -23.48
CA VAL A 83 -8.80 -2.34 -22.57
C VAL A 83 -8.36 -3.77 -22.22
N ILE A 84 -8.13 -4.63 -23.21
CA ILE A 84 -7.83 -6.05 -22.95
C ILE A 84 -6.47 -6.20 -22.26
N PHE A 85 -5.41 -5.59 -22.79
CA PHE A 85 -4.08 -5.71 -22.17
C PHE A 85 -3.99 -4.95 -20.86
N GLY A 86 -4.62 -3.77 -20.73
CA GLY A 86 -4.68 -3.03 -19.48
C GLY A 86 -5.37 -3.83 -18.38
N PHE A 87 -6.48 -4.51 -18.71
CA PHE A 87 -7.17 -5.39 -17.77
C PHE A 87 -6.31 -6.59 -17.37
N VAL A 88 -5.76 -7.33 -18.34
CA VAL A 88 -4.93 -8.51 -18.05
C VAL A 88 -3.70 -8.12 -17.24
N LEU A 89 -3.03 -7.02 -17.58
CA LEU A 89 -1.88 -6.54 -16.82
C LEU A 89 -2.26 -6.06 -15.43
N GLY A 90 -3.34 -5.29 -15.31
CA GLY A 90 -3.85 -4.83 -14.02
C GLY A 90 -4.25 -5.99 -13.10
N PHE A 91 -4.83 -7.05 -13.66
CA PHE A 91 -5.19 -8.24 -12.91
C PHE A 91 -3.95 -8.99 -12.43
N LEU A 92 -2.99 -9.25 -13.34
CA LEU A 92 -1.78 -9.97 -12.98
C LEU A 92 -0.93 -9.19 -11.98
N ILE A 93 -0.75 -7.88 -12.15
CA ILE A 93 0.07 -7.08 -11.23
C ILE A 93 -0.54 -7.06 -9.82
N ALA A 94 -1.86 -6.93 -9.72
CA ALA A 94 -2.55 -6.98 -8.43
C ALA A 94 -2.49 -8.38 -7.80
N ALA A 95 -2.75 -9.43 -8.57
CA ALA A 95 -2.67 -10.80 -8.05
C ALA A 95 -1.23 -11.15 -7.58
N SER A 96 -0.24 -10.52 -8.21
CA SER A 96 1.17 -10.61 -7.88
C SER A 96 1.62 -9.67 -6.76
N GLU A 97 0.73 -8.91 -6.12
CA GLU A 97 1.10 -8.03 -5.01
C GLU A 97 1.16 -8.83 -3.70
N PRO A 98 2.32 -8.91 -3.03
CA PRO A 98 2.46 -9.69 -1.81
C PRO A 98 1.56 -9.19 -0.67
N SER A 99 1.36 -7.88 -0.56
CA SER A 99 0.55 -7.27 0.49
C SER A 99 -0.92 -7.70 0.44
N ILE A 100 -1.48 -7.92 -0.75
CA ILE A 100 -2.85 -8.44 -0.90
C ILE A 100 -2.93 -9.90 -0.47
N ASN A 101 -1.89 -10.70 -0.75
CA ASN A 101 -1.83 -12.09 -0.33
C ASN A 101 -1.74 -12.21 1.20
N VAL A 102 -0.91 -11.39 1.85
CA VAL A 102 -0.83 -11.32 3.32
C VAL A 102 -2.18 -10.91 3.91
N LEU A 103 -2.81 -9.85 3.38
CA LEU A 103 -4.12 -9.41 3.83
C LEU A 103 -5.18 -10.52 3.68
N GLY A 104 -5.20 -11.22 2.54
CA GLY A 104 -6.11 -12.34 2.31
C GLY A 104 -5.90 -13.48 3.30
N GLN A 105 -4.65 -13.79 3.66
CA GLN A 105 -4.34 -14.80 4.69
C GLN A 105 -4.81 -14.35 6.08
N GLU A 106 -4.63 -13.08 6.43
CA GLU A 106 -5.13 -12.50 7.69
C GLU A 106 -6.67 -12.54 7.77
N ILE A 107 -7.37 -12.16 6.69
CA ILE A 107 -8.83 -12.24 6.61
C ILE A 107 -9.30 -13.70 6.74
N ALA A 108 -8.63 -14.64 6.07
CA ALA A 108 -8.98 -16.05 6.15
C ALA A 108 -8.75 -16.63 7.55
N ALA A 109 -7.66 -16.26 8.21
CA ALA A 109 -7.34 -16.70 9.56
C ALA A 109 -8.36 -16.16 10.58
N ILE A 110 -8.64 -14.86 10.55
CA ILE A 110 -9.56 -14.21 11.49
C ILE A 110 -11.01 -14.63 11.23
N SER A 111 -11.39 -14.92 9.98
CA SER A 111 -12.74 -15.42 9.66
C SER A 111 -12.95 -16.91 9.94
N GLY A 112 -11.98 -17.62 10.52
CA GLY A 112 -12.06 -19.06 10.73
C GLY A 112 -12.18 -19.87 9.43
N GLY A 113 -11.69 -19.32 8.32
CA GLY A 113 -11.77 -19.91 6.99
C GLY A 113 -13.08 -19.65 6.23
N ALA A 114 -14.01 -18.87 6.78
CA ALA A 114 -15.26 -18.51 6.09
C ALA A 114 -14.99 -17.70 4.81
N VAL A 115 -13.91 -16.92 4.79
CA VAL A 115 -13.46 -16.18 3.61
C VAL A 115 -12.19 -16.82 3.06
N ASN A 116 -12.24 -17.27 1.81
CA ASN A 116 -11.06 -17.82 1.13
C ASN A 116 -10.07 -16.70 0.75
N ALA A 117 -8.81 -16.82 1.17
CA ALA A 117 -7.75 -15.84 0.88
C ALA A 117 -7.60 -15.57 -0.63
N MET A 118 -7.61 -16.62 -1.46
CA MET A 118 -7.45 -16.51 -2.90
C MET A 118 -8.66 -15.86 -3.58
N ALA A 119 -9.86 -16.02 -3.01
CA ALA A 119 -11.06 -15.32 -3.48
C ALA A 119 -10.91 -13.81 -3.28
N ILE A 120 -10.41 -13.36 -2.12
CA ILE A 120 -10.11 -11.93 -1.88
C ILE A 120 -9.07 -11.42 -2.87
N VAL A 121 -7.95 -12.13 -3.06
CA VAL A 121 -6.92 -11.74 -4.04
C VAL A 121 -7.53 -11.60 -5.43
N GLY A 122 -8.34 -12.57 -5.87
CA GLY A 122 -8.98 -12.56 -7.19
C GLY A 122 -9.96 -11.40 -7.36
N VAL A 123 -10.87 -11.18 -6.40
CA VAL A 123 -11.86 -10.11 -6.42
C VAL A 123 -11.18 -8.74 -6.47
N VAL A 124 -10.21 -8.50 -5.59
CA VAL A 124 -9.44 -7.26 -5.53
C VAL A 124 -8.72 -7.01 -6.85
N SER A 125 -8.11 -8.06 -7.42
CA SER A 125 -7.40 -7.97 -8.70
C SER A 125 -8.31 -7.61 -9.87
N VAL A 126 -9.53 -8.15 -9.91
CA VAL A 126 -10.54 -7.79 -10.93
C VAL A 126 -10.99 -6.33 -10.79
N GLY A 127 -11.25 -5.88 -9.56
CA GLY A 127 -11.64 -4.50 -9.27
C GLY A 127 -10.57 -3.50 -9.71
N LEU A 128 -9.33 -3.75 -9.27
CA LEU A 128 -8.18 -2.93 -9.62
C LEU A 128 -7.93 -2.92 -11.13
N ALA A 129 -7.95 -4.07 -11.79
CA ALA A 129 -7.78 -4.18 -13.24
C ALA A 129 -8.81 -3.35 -14.02
N SER A 130 -10.08 -3.39 -13.59
CA SER A 130 -11.17 -2.64 -14.19
C SER A 130 -10.94 -1.14 -14.10
N MET A 131 -10.50 -0.65 -12.93
CA MET A 131 -10.22 0.76 -12.73
C MET A 131 -8.91 1.21 -13.38
N ILE A 132 -7.90 0.35 -13.49
CA ILE A 132 -6.71 0.62 -14.30
C ILE A 132 -7.11 0.90 -15.75
N VAL A 133 -8.01 0.09 -16.32
CA VAL A 133 -8.50 0.34 -17.68
C VAL A 133 -9.15 1.72 -17.78
N ILE A 134 -10.04 2.08 -16.83
CA ILE A 134 -10.66 3.41 -16.80
C ILE A 134 -9.60 4.52 -16.69
N GLY A 135 -8.58 4.34 -15.87
CA GLY A 135 -7.49 5.30 -15.74
C GLY A 135 -6.57 5.39 -16.97
N LEU A 136 -6.35 4.29 -17.70
CA LEU A 136 -5.66 4.33 -19.00
C LEU A 136 -6.52 5.04 -20.05
N LEU A 137 -7.82 4.77 -20.09
CA LEU A 137 -8.77 5.46 -20.96
C LEU A 137 -8.85 6.96 -20.64
N ARG A 138 -8.75 7.34 -19.36
CA ARG A 138 -8.62 8.73 -18.94
C ARG A 138 -7.43 9.42 -19.60
N ILE A 139 -6.27 8.76 -19.63
CA ILE A 139 -5.06 9.31 -20.27
C ILE A 139 -5.25 9.43 -21.79
N VAL A 140 -5.85 8.41 -22.41
CA VAL A 140 -6.09 8.36 -23.86
C VAL A 140 -7.11 9.41 -24.32
N TYR A 141 -8.20 9.62 -23.58
CA TYR A 141 -9.31 10.52 -23.93
C TYR A 141 -9.31 11.86 -23.18
N ASP A 142 -8.28 12.14 -22.39
CA ASP A 142 -8.15 13.37 -21.60
C ASP A 142 -9.32 13.62 -20.62
N TRP A 143 -9.84 12.54 -20.01
CA TRP A 143 -10.93 12.67 -19.03
C TRP A 143 -10.43 13.32 -17.73
N SER A 144 -11.30 14.09 -17.09
CA SER A 144 -10.97 14.75 -15.82
C SER A 144 -10.84 13.74 -14.67
N LEU A 145 -9.66 13.71 -14.02
CA LEU A 145 -9.42 12.91 -12.80
C LEU A 145 -10.47 13.17 -11.72
N ILE A 146 -10.78 14.44 -11.45
CA ILE A 146 -11.75 14.84 -10.41
C ILE A 146 -13.12 14.21 -10.67
N LYS A 147 -13.61 14.23 -11.92
CA LYS A 147 -14.91 13.64 -12.27
C LYS A 147 -14.93 12.12 -12.04
N ILE A 148 -13.84 11.44 -12.39
CA ILE A 148 -13.72 9.99 -12.18
C ILE A 148 -13.71 9.67 -10.68
N LEU A 149 -12.91 10.39 -9.88
CA LEU A 149 -12.85 10.17 -8.44
C LEU A 149 -14.19 10.46 -7.74
N ILE A 150 -14.86 11.57 -8.07
CA ILE A 150 -16.18 11.88 -7.52
C ILE A 150 -17.18 10.77 -7.86
N SER A 151 -17.23 10.34 -9.11
CA SER A 151 -18.13 9.27 -9.53
C SER A 151 -17.85 7.95 -8.81
N ALA A 152 -16.58 7.58 -8.69
CA ALA A 152 -16.16 6.31 -8.11
C ALA A 152 -16.40 6.30 -6.58
N TYR A 153 -16.03 7.36 -5.86
CA TYR A 153 -16.30 7.47 -4.43
C TYR A 153 -17.80 7.63 -4.12
N SER A 154 -18.58 8.32 -4.97
CA SER A 154 -20.04 8.36 -4.82
C SER A 154 -20.66 6.96 -4.90
N LEU A 155 -20.16 6.13 -5.83
CA LEU A 155 -20.57 4.73 -5.93
C LEU A 155 -20.18 3.94 -4.68
N VAL A 156 -18.95 4.11 -4.18
CA VAL A 156 -18.50 3.48 -2.91
C VAL A 156 -19.41 3.86 -1.75
N PHE A 157 -19.72 5.15 -1.57
CA PHE A 157 -20.60 5.61 -0.49
C PHE A 157 -22.03 5.09 -0.63
N MET A 158 -22.54 4.95 -1.86
CA MET A 158 -23.84 4.35 -2.11
C MET A 158 -23.86 2.85 -1.77
N MET A 159 -22.82 2.10 -2.17
CA MET A 159 -22.71 0.66 -1.89
C MET A 159 -22.51 0.36 -0.40
N ALA A 160 -21.77 1.23 0.29
CA ALA A 160 -21.48 1.06 1.70
C ALA A 160 -22.74 1.10 2.60
N ILE A 161 -23.83 1.75 2.16
CA ILE A 161 -25.13 1.71 2.88
C ILE A 161 -25.65 0.27 2.99
N PHE A 162 -25.30 -0.59 2.04
CA PHE A 162 -25.78 -1.97 1.92
C PHE A 162 -24.72 -3.01 2.31
N THR A 163 -23.48 -2.60 2.58
CA THR A 163 -22.36 -3.49 2.88
C THR A 163 -22.21 -3.67 4.38
N SER A 164 -21.81 -4.86 4.84
CA SER A 164 -21.56 -5.11 6.27
C SER A 164 -20.33 -4.33 6.80
N GLU A 165 -20.27 -4.09 8.11
CA GLU A 165 -19.19 -3.28 8.73
C GLU A 165 -17.80 -3.91 8.58
N GLU A 166 -17.73 -5.24 8.64
CA GLU A 166 -16.53 -6.03 8.41
C GLU A 166 -16.04 -5.80 6.98
N PHE A 167 -16.94 -5.94 6.00
CA PHE A 167 -16.58 -5.80 4.59
C PHE A 167 -16.30 -4.37 4.15
N ILE A 168 -16.88 -3.36 4.83
CA ILE A 168 -16.43 -1.98 4.68
C ILE A 168 -14.96 -1.89 5.10
N SER A 169 -14.60 -2.39 6.29
CA SER A 169 -13.23 -2.32 6.81
C SER A 169 -12.24 -3.08 5.90
N ILE A 170 -12.59 -4.29 5.50
CA ILE A 170 -11.80 -5.13 4.57
C ILE A 170 -11.66 -4.46 3.20
N SER A 171 -12.73 -3.88 2.64
CA SER A 171 -12.70 -3.30 1.29
C SER A 171 -11.73 -2.12 1.17
N PHE A 172 -11.70 -1.23 2.16
CA PHE A 172 -10.79 -0.10 2.16
C PHE A 172 -9.35 -0.53 2.51
N ASP A 173 -9.17 -1.50 3.41
CA ASP A 173 -7.85 -2.05 3.70
C ASP A 173 -7.25 -2.79 2.50
N ALA A 174 -8.08 -3.53 1.76
CA ALA A 174 -7.69 -4.19 0.51
C ALA A 174 -7.20 -3.20 -0.53
N SER A 175 -7.86 -2.04 -0.65
CA SER A 175 -7.38 -0.95 -1.50
C SER A 175 -5.99 -0.47 -1.11
N GLY A 176 -5.73 -0.26 0.19
CA GLY A 176 -4.40 0.12 0.65
C GLY A 176 -3.36 -1.00 0.53
N ALA A 177 -3.75 -2.28 0.56
CA ALA A 177 -2.84 -3.39 0.31
C ALA A 177 -2.44 -3.53 -1.17
N THR A 178 -3.19 -2.90 -2.09
CA THR A 178 -2.90 -2.96 -3.54
C THR A 178 -1.79 -2.02 -4.00
N THR A 179 -1.33 -1.12 -3.15
CA THR A 179 -0.36 -0.06 -3.49
C THR A 179 1.06 -0.41 -3.05
N GLY A 180 1.33 -1.71 -2.90
CA GLY A 180 2.61 -2.19 -2.47
C GLY A 180 3.72 -2.01 -3.52
N ALA A 181 4.87 -2.58 -3.20
CA ALA A 181 6.14 -2.18 -3.79
C ALA A 181 6.35 -2.64 -5.25
N ILE A 182 5.41 -3.43 -5.80
CA ILE A 182 5.42 -3.87 -7.19
C ILE A 182 4.40 -3.07 -8.00
N THR A 183 3.16 -2.99 -7.51
CA THR A 183 2.04 -2.40 -8.26
C THR A 183 2.22 -0.91 -8.53
N VAL A 184 2.64 -0.11 -7.55
CA VAL A 184 2.79 1.35 -7.73
C VAL A 184 3.85 1.69 -8.80
N PRO A 185 5.11 1.21 -8.70
CA PRO A 185 6.11 1.47 -9.74
C PRO A 185 5.66 0.99 -11.12
N PHE A 186 5.01 -0.18 -11.19
CA PHE A 186 4.52 -0.73 -12.45
C PHE A 186 3.42 0.13 -13.08
N VAL A 187 2.39 0.50 -12.31
CA VAL A 187 1.24 1.27 -12.76
C VAL A 187 1.68 2.68 -13.20
N LEU A 188 2.55 3.33 -12.43
CA LEU A 188 3.13 4.63 -12.80
C LEU A 188 4.00 4.54 -14.06
N ALA A 189 4.83 3.49 -14.17
CA ALA A 189 5.65 3.26 -15.36
C ALA A 189 4.79 3.00 -16.61
N MET A 190 3.70 2.24 -16.45
CA MET A 190 2.73 1.97 -17.51
C MET A 190 2.00 3.25 -17.92
N ALA A 191 1.54 4.07 -16.95
CA ALA A 191 0.92 5.37 -17.21
C ALA A 191 1.85 6.28 -18.01
N SER A 192 3.10 6.40 -17.57
CA SER A 192 4.14 7.17 -18.26
C SER A 192 4.41 6.63 -19.66
N GLY A 193 4.45 5.30 -19.83
CA GLY A 193 4.61 4.65 -21.14
C GLY A 193 3.49 5.00 -22.12
N VAL A 194 2.25 5.13 -21.64
CA VAL A 194 1.08 5.53 -22.44
C VAL A 194 1.06 7.04 -22.69
N ALA A 195 1.35 7.87 -21.67
CA ALA A 195 1.32 9.32 -21.75
C ALA A 195 2.39 9.90 -22.71
N ASN A 196 3.60 9.34 -22.73
CA ASN A 196 4.71 9.80 -23.58
C ASN A 196 4.48 9.66 -25.09
N LEU A 197 3.41 9.00 -25.52
CA LEU A 197 3.05 8.86 -26.94
C LEU A 197 2.01 9.90 -27.40
N LYS A 198 1.48 10.71 -26.49
CA LYS A 198 0.61 11.86 -26.78
C LYS A 198 1.48 13.00 -27.30
N LYS A 199 1.44 13.27 -28.62
CA LYS A 199 2.16 14.40 -29.24
C LYS A 199 1.53 15.73 -28.81
N GLY A 200 2.32 16.64 -28.23
CA GLY A 200 2.16 18.08 -28.46
C GLY A 200 1.39 18.95 -27.46
N THR A 201 1.25 18.59 -26.17
CA THR A 201 0.73 19.54 -25.17
C THR A 201 1.59 19.57 -23.91
N SER A 202 1.83 20.77 -23.38
CA SER A 202 2.56 21.09 -22.13
C SER A 202 1.92 20.49 -20.86
N GLN A 203 0.95 19.57 -21.02
CA GLN A 203 0.16 18.88 -20.01
C GLN A 203 0.67 17.45 -19.71
N SER A 204 1.69 16.97 -20.43
CA SER A 204 2.16 15.57 -20.35
C SER A 204 2.64 15.12 -18.97
N ASN A 205 3.05 16.04 -18.09
CA ASN A 205 3.54 15.70 -16.74
C ASN A 205 2.43 15.60 -15.68
N ASN A 206 1.26 16.23 -15.89
CA ASN A 206 0.15 16.13 -14.94
C ASN A 206 -0.70 14.87 -15.19
N ASP A 207 -0.71 14.38 -16.42
CA ASP A 207 -1.54 13.25 -16.85
C ASP A 207 -1.01 11.89 -16.36
N SER A 208 0.19 11.82 -15.76
CA SER A 208 0.72 10.59 -15.17
C SER A 208 0.20 10.32 -13.75
N PHE A 209 -0.15 11.38 -13.00
CA PHE A 209 -0.67 11.27 -11.64
C PHE A 209 -2.15 10.89 -11.59
N GLY A 210 -2.58 10.29 -10.48
CA GLY A 210 -3.95 9.87 -10.21
C GLY A 210 -4.33 8.53 -10.84
N LEU A 211 -3.43 7.82 -11.51
CA LEU A 211 -3.76 6.46 -12.00
C LEU A 211 -3.85 5.48 -10.84
N VAL A 212 -2.92 5.58 -9.88
CA VAL A 212 -2.93 4.76 -8.66
C VAL A 212 -4.19 5.04 -7.86
N ALA A 213 -4.53 6.32 -7.67
CA ALA A 213 -5.78 6.74 -7.04
C ALA A 213 -7.03 6.09 -7.66
N ILE A 214 -7.16 6.12 -8.98
CA ILE A 214 -8.28 5.53 -9.70
C ILE A 214 -8.29 4.01 -9.50
N ALA A 215 -7.15 3.35 -9.66
CA ALA A 215 -7.00 1.90 -9.54
C ALA A 215 -7.42 1.39 -8.15
N SER A 216 -6.98 2.07 -7.09
CA SER A 216 -7.27 1.75 -5.69
C SER A 216 -8.76 1.70 -5.37
N VAL A 217 -9.57 2.63 -5.91
CA VAL A 217 -11.03 2.63 -5.70
C VAL A 217 -11.69 1.36 -6.26
N GLY A 218 -11.09 0.75 -7.29
CA GLY A 218 -11.57 -0.50 -7.88
C GLY A 218 -11.55 -1.67 -6.91
N ALA A 219 -10.53 -1.76 -6.06
CA ALA A 219 -10.44 -2.77 -5.02
C ALA A 219 -11.58 -2.63 -4.00
N ILE A 220 -11.89 -1.39 -3.59
CA ILE A 220 -12.99 -1.09 -2.66
C ILE A 220 -14.32 -1.57 -3.23
N ILE A 221 -14.63 -1.14 -4.46
CA ILE A 221 -15.87 -1.48 -5.15
C ILE A 221 -16.00 -3.00 -5.30
N ALA A 222 -14.93 -3.70 -5.69
CA ALA A 222 -14.98 -5.13 -5.91
C ALA A 222 -15.23 -5.94 -4.63
N VAL A 223 -14.58 -5.57 -3.52
CA VAL A 223 -14.79 -6.25 -2.23
C VAL A 223 -16.19 -5.96 -1.67
N MET A 224 -16.68 -4.72 -1.78
CA MET A 224 -18.07 -4.41 -1.42
C MET A 224 -19.07 -5.20 -2.28
N LEU A 225 -18.83 -5.29 -3.59
CA LEU A 225 -19.69 -6.06 -4.49
C LEU A 225 -19.66 -7.55 -4.15
N PHE A 226 -18.49 -8.09 -3.79
CA PHE A 226 -18.36 -9.47 -3.34
C PHE A 226 -19.22 -9.76 -2.11
N ASN A 227 -19.24 -8.87 -1.11
CA ASN A 227 -20.13 -9.00 0.05
C ASN A 227 -21.61 -8.95 -0.34
N LEU A 228 -22.01 -8.02 -1.22
CA LEU A 228 -23.39 -7.89 -1.66
C LEU A 228 -23.90 -9.09 -2.46
N LEU A 229 -23.02 -9.73 -3.24
CA LEU A 229 -23.35 -10.91 -4.05
C LEU A 229 -23.26 -12.23 -3.27
N MET A 230 -22.35 -12.30 -2.30
CA MET A 230 -22.13 -13.44 -1.43
C MET A 230 -22.16 -12.98 0.02
N PRO A 231 -23.35 -12.76 0.60
CA PRO A 231 -23.48 -12.32 1.98
C PRO A 231 -22.91 -13.40 2.91
N ILE A 232 -21.83 -13.05 3.57
CA ILE A 232 -21.26 -13.84 4.66
C ILE A 232 -21.84 -13.23 5.93
N GLY A 233 -22.42 -14.07 6.80
CA GLY A 233 -22.98 -13.62 8.08
C GLY A 233 -21.92 -12.98 8.98
N GLU A 234 -22.29 -12.64 10.21
CA GLU A 234 -21.35 -12.03 11.16
C GLU A 234 -20.10 -12.91 11.33
N LEU A 235 -18.94 -12.31 11.05
CA LEU A 235 -17.65 -12.97 11.12
C LEU A 235 -17.11 -12.80 12.54
N THR A 236 -17.42 -13.76 13.42
CA THR A 236 -16.82 -13.84 14.75
C THR A 236 -15.56 -14.69 14.70
N GLY A 237 -14.39 -14.09 14.92
CA GLY A 237 -13.18 -14.85 15.12
C GLY A 237 -12.18 -14.11 16.00
N SER A 238 -11.40 -14.92 16.73
CA SER A 238 -10.33 -14.49 17.63
C SER A 238 -8.98 -14.80 17.02
N LEU A 239 -7.96 -14.02 17.35
CA LEU A 239 -6.59 -14.40 17.02
C LEU A 239 -6.11 -15.41 18.07
N SER A 240 -5.89 -16.65 17.67
CA SER A 240 -5.04 -17.53 18.48
C SER A 240 -3.61 -17.02 18.36
N ILE A 241 -3.18 -16.19 19.31
CA ILE A 241 -1.77 -15.83 19.47
C ILE A 241 -1.06 -17.06 20.05
N GLU A 242 -0.90 -18.10 19.24
CA GLU A 242 0.00 -19.19 19.54
C GLU A 242 1.42 -18.64 19.34
N VAL A 243 1.99 -18.12 20.43
CA VAL A 243 3.45 -18.08 20.54
C VAL A 243 3.87 -19.54 20.56
N ASP A 244 4.22 -20.06 19.39
CA ASP A 244 4.73 -21.41 19.19
C ASP A 244 6.05 -21.52 19.97
N GLY A 245 5.94 -21.73 21.29
CA GLY A 245 7.03 -21.66 22.24
C GLY A 245 7.99 -22.85 22.16
N ASP A 246 7.62 -23.88 21.39
CA ASP A 246 8.39 -25.11 21.25
C ASP A 246 9.11 -25.23 19.89
N THR A 247 8.82 -24.38 18.89
CA THR A 247 9.57 -24.42 17.63
C THR A 247 10.84 -23.59 17.70
N SER A 248 11.97 -24.23 17.40
CA SER A 248 13.26 -23.52 17.33
C SER A 248 13.20 -22.38 16.31
N LEU A 249 13.84 -21.24 16.61
CA LEU A 249 13.90 -20.07 15.72
C LEU A 249 14.36 -20.47 14.31
N LEU A 250 15.32 -21.38 14.19
CA LEU A 250 15.81 -21.88 12.91
C LEU A 250 14.73 -22.66 12.13
N THR A 251 14.01 -23.56 12.79
CA THR A 251 12.89 -24.31 12.18
C THR A 251 11.82 -23.36 11.65
N ARG A 252 11.47 -22.35 12.45
CA ARG A 252 10.49 -21.32 12.07
C ARG A 252 10.90 -20.55 10.82
N TYR A 253 12.16 -20.09 10.75
CA TYR A 253 12.62 -19.34 9.58
C TYR A 253 12.72 -20.21 8.32
N ILE A 254 13.14 -21.47 8.45
CA ILE A 254 13.23 -22.40 7.32
C ILE A 254 11.84 -22.73 6.78
N SER A 255 10.86 -23.02 7.65
CA SER A 255 9.50 -23.35 7.21
C SER A 255 8.84 -22.18 6.48
N VAL A 256 8.98 -20.97 7.03
CA VAL A 256 8.50 -19.75 6.37
C VAL A 256 9.24 -19.52 5.05
N PHE A 257 10.56 -19.68 5.01
CA PHE A 257 11.34 -19.50 3.78
C PHE A 257 10.90 -20.44 2.65
N ILE A 258 10.67 -21.72 2.96
CA ILE A 258 10.18 -22.71 1.98
C ILE A 258 8.80 -22.33 1.46
N LYS A 259 7.88 -21.90 2.35
CA LYS A 259 6.57 -21.41 1.95
C LYS A 259 6.71 -20.20 1.02
N GLN A 260 7.56 -19.23 1.39
CA GLN A 260 7.76 -18.02 0.60
C GLN A 260 8.40 -18.28 -0.77
N LEU A 261 9.25 -19.30 -0.91
CA LEU A 261 9.76 -19.71 -2.23
C LEU A 261 8.63 -20.04 -3.20
N GLN A 262 7.62 -20.78 -2.74
CA GLN A 262 6.47 -21.18 -3.56
C GLN A 262 5.54 -20.00 -3.82
N ASP A 263 5.16 -19.28 -2.76
CA ASP A 263 4.24 -18.14 -2.85
C ASP A 263 4.78 -17.08 -3.80
N VAL A 264 6.04 -16.67 -3.66
CA VAL A 264 6.66 -15.66 -4.53
C VAL A 264 6.86 -16.17 -5.96
N LEU A 265 7.13 -17.46 -6.16
CA LEU A 265 7.28 -18.02 -7.50
C LEU A 265 5.97 -17.93 -8.28
N ILE A 266 4.87 -18.38 -7.67
CA ILE A 266 3.52 -18.32 -8.24
C ILE A 266 3.11 -16.87 -8.47
N THR A 267 3.49 -15.97 -7.57
CA THR A 267 3.20 -14.54 -7.63
C THR A 267 3.93 -13.85 -8.78
N ILE A 268 5.24 -14.05 -8.96
CA ILE A 268 6.03 -13.29 -9.96
C ILE A 268 6.00 -13.91 -11.36
N MET A 269 5.85 -15.24 -11.46
CA MET A 269 5.87 -15.96 -12.73
C MET A 269 4.88 -15.42 -13.78
N PRO A 270 3.63 -15.07 -13.46
CA PRO A 270 2.66 -14.59 -14.44
C PRO A 270 3.06 -13.28 -15.12
N ILE A 271 3.58 -12.29 -14.36
CA ILE A 271 4.02 -11.00 -14.91
C ILE A 271 5.21 -11.21 -15.84
N VAL A 272 6.23 -11.91 -15.34
CA VAL A 272 7.48 -12.15 -16.06
C VAL A 272 7.18 -12.97 -17.32
N GLY A 273 6.37 -14.03 -17.20
CA GLY A 273 5.92 -14.86 -18.30
C GLY A 273 5.17 -14.07 -19.36
N LEU A 274 4.20 -13.23 -18.98
CA LEU A 274 3.46 -12.38 -19.92
C LEU A 274 4.39 -11.41 -20.65
N PHE A 275 5.34 -10.78 -19.94
CA PHE A 275 6.32 -9.92 -20.57
C PHE A 275 7.14 -10.69 -21.63
N TYR A 276 7.62 -11.90 -21.32
CA TYR A 276 8.39 -12.69 -22.29
C TYR A 276 7.58 -13.12 -23.50
N VAL A 277 6.32 -13.50 -23.30
CA VAL A 277 5.38 -13.79 -24.39
C VAL A 277 5.22 -12.55 -25.26
N TYR A 278 4.89 -11.40 -24.68
CA TYR A 278 4.68 -10.16 -25.42
C TYR A 278 5.97 -9.65 -26.10
N GLN A 279 7.13 -9.87 -25.47
CA GLN A 279 8.43 -9.59 -26.02
C GLN A 279 8.74 -10.41 -27.27
N LYS A 280 8.43 -11.72 -27.23
CA LYS A 280 8.65 -12.63 -28.36
C LYS A 280 7.83 -12.22 -29.58
N PHE A 281 6.62 -11.70 -29.39
CA PHE A 281 5.70 -11.38 -30.48
C PHE A 281 5.74 -9.92 -30.96
N LYS A 282 5.86 -8.92 -30.07
CA LYS A 282 5.59 -7.52 -30.44
C LYS A 282 6.61 -6.47 -30.00
N LEU A 283 7.18 -6.56 -28.79
CA LEU A 283 7.97 -5.44 -28.24
C LEU A 283 9.35 -5.26 -28.90
N LYS A 284 10.02 -6.35 -29.31
CA LYS A 284 11.36 -6.33 -29.93
C LYS A 284 12.39 -5.47 -29.15
N VAL A 285 12.34 -5.51 -27.82
CA VAL A 285 13.28 -4.79 -26.94
C VAL A 285 14.73 -5.23 -27.17
N PRO A 286 15.72 -4.30 -27.11
CA PRO A 286 17.14 -4.63 -27.29
C PRO A 286 17.65 -5.67 -26.28
N LYS A 287 18.54 -6.57 -26.74
CA LYS A 287 19.10 -7.66 -25.93
C LYS A 287 19.72 -7.20 -24.60
N ARG A 288 20.38 -6.04 -24.59
CA ARG A 288 20.96 -5.44 -23.37
C ARG A 288 19.90 -5.12 -22.30
N VAL A 289 18.72 -4.64 -22.72
CA VAL A 289 17.61 -4.34 -21.81
C VAL A 289 16.96 -5.63 -21.32
N LEU A 290 16.79 -6.63 -22.19
CA LEU A 290 16.28 -7.95 -21.79
C LEU A 290 17.16 -8.65 -20.77
N GLN A 291 18.48 -8.59 -20.91
CA GLN A 291 19.41 -9.15 -19.93
C GLN A 291 19.26 -8.47 -18.55
N LYS A 292 19.09 -7.14 -18.54
CA LYS A 292 18.81 -6.40 -17.29
C LYS A 292 17.48 -6.82 -16.66
N ILE A 293 16.42 -6.97 -17.46
CA ILE A 293 15.10 -7.42 -16.97
C ILE A 293 15.17 -8.84 -16.41
N TRP A 294 15.88 -9.76 -17.07
CA TRP A 294 16.09 -11.12 -16.55
C TRP A 294 16.81 -11.12 -15.19
N ILE A 295 17.94 -10.41 -15.09
CA ILE A 295 18.69 -10.30 -13.83
C ILE A 295 17.83 -9.62 -12.76
N GLY A 296 17.13 -8.55 -13.11
CA GLY A 296 16.21 -7.86 -12.21
C GLY A 296 15.08 -8.76 -11.73
N SER A 297 14.53 -9.63 -12.59
CA SER A 297 13.47 -10.58 -12.21
C SER A 297 13.97 -11.60 -11.18
N ILE A 298 15.22 -12.06 -11.30
CA ILE A 298 15.86 -12.92 -10.29
C ILE A 298 16.03 -12.15 -8.97
N TYR A 299 16.42 -10.88 -9.02
CA TYR A 299 16.56 -10.04 -7.83
C TYR A 299 15.21 -9.77 -7.16
N VAL A 300 14.15 -9.51 -7.93
CA VAL A 300 12.79 -9.38 -7.40
C VAL A 300 12.39 -10.65 -6.67
N PHE A 301 12.54 -11.81 -7.32
CA PHE A 301 12.21 -13.11 -6.71
C PHE A 301 13.00 -13.37 -5.42
N ALA A 302 14.34 -13.31 -5.49
CA ALA A 302 15.18 -13.59 -4.33
C ALA A 302 14.97 -12.57 -3.20
N GLY A 303 14.86 -11.29 -3.54
CA GLY A 303 14.63 -10.22 -2.57
C GLY A 303 13.28 -10.34 -1.86
N LEU A 304 12.21 -10.64 -2.60
CA LEU A 304 10.87 -10.84 -2.02
C LEU A 304 10.82 -12.07 -1.10
N VAL A 305 11.43 -13.19 -1.49
CA VAL A 305 11.48 -14.39 -0.64
C VAL A 305 12.15 -14.07 0.69
N ILE A 306 13.33 -13.43 0.66
CA ILE A 306 14.06 -13.06 1.87
C ILE A 306 13.27 -12.03 2.71
N PHE A 307 12.71 -11.01 2.05
CA PHE A 307 11.91 -9.96 2.70
C PHE A 307 10.69 -10.54 3.41
N LEU A 308 9.85 -11.28 2.69
CA LEU A 308 8.63 -11.88 3.24
C LEU A 308 8.93 -12.94 4.30
N THR A 309 10.08 -13.61 4.21
CA THR A 309 10.54 -14.49 5.29
C THR A 309 10.78 -13.68 6.57
N GLY A 310 11.52 -12.57 6.50
CA GLY A 310 11.74 -11.71 7.66
C GLY A 310 10.46 -11.10 8.24
N VAL A 311 9.52 -10.73 7.36
CA VAL A 311 8.22 -10.17 7.77
C VAL A 311 7.38 -11.21 8.54
N ASN A 312 7.15 -12.38 7.94
CA ASN A 312 6.22 -13.38 8.47
C ASN A 312 6.84 -14.26 9.59
N ALA A 313 8.17 -14.36 9.66
CA ALA A 313 8.84 -15.18 10.67
C ALA A 313 9.17 -14.42 11.97
N GLY A 314 8.96 -13.11 12.05
CA GLY A 314 9.22 -12.40 13.31
C GLY A 314 8.82 -10.93 13.37
N PHE A 315 8.74 -10.24 12.24
CA PHE A 315 8.41 -8.80 12.24
C PHE A 315 6.93 -8.53 12.58
N MET A 316 6.00 -9.30 12.00
CA MET A 316 4.56 -9.14 12.31
C MET A 316 4.23 -9.54 13.74
N ASP A 317 4.78 -10.65 14.22
CA ASP A 317 4.55 -11.15 15.57
C ASP A 317 4.87 -10.12 16.65
N ILE A 318 6.02 -9.45 16.54
CA ILE A 318 6.40 -8.47 17.55
C ILE A 318 5.42 -7.30 17.59
N GLY A 319 4.86 -6.91 16.44
CA GLY A 319 3.81 -5.89 16.37
C GLY A 319 2.58 -6.33 17.14
N ARG A 320 2.10 -7.54 16.87
CA ARG A 320 0.95 -8.14 17.55
C ARG A 320 1.16 -8.26 19.06
N ILE A 321 2.35 -8.71 19.49
CA ILE A 321 2.71 -8.83 20.91
C ILE A 321 2.74 -7.45 21.59
N ILE A 322 3.33 -6.43 20.96
CA ILE A 322 3.37 -5.07 21.51
C ILE A 322 1.94 -4.56 21.72
N GLY A 323 1.09 -4.66 20.69
CA GLY A 323 -0.31 -4.21 20.78
C GLY A 323 -1.08 -4.93 21.87
N HIS A 324 -0.98 -6.25 21.91
CA HIS A 324 -1.64 -7.10 22.90
C HIS A 324 -1.19 -6.77 24.32
N ARG A 325 0.12 -6.66 24.58
CA ARG A 325 0.65 -6.40 25.93
C ARG A 325 0.23 -5.03 26.47
N ILE A 326 0.42 -3.97 25.69
CA ILE A 326 0.05 -2.61 26.11
C ILE A 326 -1.45 -2.54 26.42
N ALA A 327 -2.28 -3.15 25.55
CA ALA A 327 -3.73 -3.17 25.73
C ALA A 327 -4.17 -4.04 26.92
N SER A 328 -3.51 -5.18 27.16
CA SER A 328 -3.80 -6.08 28.29
C SER A 328 -3.53 -5.46 29.66
N GLU A 329 -2.59 -4.52 29.73
CA GLU A 329 -2.26 -3.75 30.94
C GLU A 329 -3.13 -2.48 31.08
N ALA A 330 -4.14 -2.31 30.21
CA ALA A 330 -5.02 -1.14 30.15
C ALA A 330 -4.29 0.21 29.98
N MET A 331 -3.08 0.19 29.39
CA MET A 331 -2.26 1.38 29.11
C MET A 331 -2.72 2.10 27.84
N TYR A 332 -3.96 2.59 27.83
CA TYR A 332 -4.62 3.08 26.63
C TYR A 332 -4.01 4.39 26.08
N VAL A 333 -3.46 5.23 26.94
CA VAL A 333 -2.79 6.48 26.52
C VAL A 333 -1.48 6.15 25.81
N GLU A 334 -0.70 5.24 26.40
CA GLU A 334 0.54 4.72 25.86
C GLU A 334 0.28 4.01 24.53
N LEU A 335 -0.77 3.20 24.44
CA LEU A 335 -1.18 2.55 23.19
C LEU A 335 -1.41 3.56 22.07
N ALA A 336 -2.12 4.65 22.37
CA ALA A 336 -2.42 5.69 21.39
C ALA A 336 -1.16 6.48 20.97
N ILE A 337 -0.29 6.83 21.93
CA ILE A 337 0.97 7.53 21.67
C ILE A 337 1.93 6.64 20.88
N VAL A 338 2.12 5.39 21.31
CA VAL A 338 2.96 4.40 20.63
C VAL A 338 2.45 4.16 19.22
N GLY A 339 1.15 3.98 19.04
CA GLY A 339 0.53 3.85 17.71
C GLY A 339 0.82 5.06 16.81
N ALA A 340 0.64 6.29 17.33
CA ALA A 340 0.92 7.50 16.58
C ALA A 340 2.42 7.61 16.17
N VAL A 341 3.33 7.32 17.10
CA VAL A 341 4.78 7.34 16.86
C VAL A 341 5.17 6.24 15.87
N MET A 342 4.61 5.04 16.00
CA MET A 342 4.79 3.95 15.04
C MET A 342 4.37 4.41 13.64
N GLY A 343 3.19 5.01 13.49
CA GLY A 343 2.73 5.54 12.20
C GLY A 343 3.67 6.58 11.58
N VAL A 344 4.23 7.49 12.39
CA VAL A 344 5.24 8.46 11.91
C VAL A 344 6.50 7.75 11.44
N VAL A 345 7.01 6.81 12.25
CA VAL A 345 8.28 6.11 12.00
C VAL A 345 8.19 5.20 10.79
N THR A 346 7.09 4.47 10.60
CA THR A 346 6.92 3.57 9.46
C THR A 346 6.88 4.30 8.13
N ILE A 347 6.29 5.50 8.07
CA ILE A 347 6.29 6.29 6.84
C ILE A 347 7.66 6.84 6.50
N LEU A 348 8.45 7.23 7.50
CA LEU A 348 9.85 7.57 7.29
C LEU A 348 10.67 6.35 6.80
N ALA A 349 10.27 5.16 7.26
CA ALA A 349 10.84 3.88 6.86
C ALA A 349 10.37 3.37 5.49
N GLU A 350 9.27 3.89 4.95
CA GLU A 350 8.66 3.34 3.73
C GLU A 350 9.38 3.86 2.47
N PRO A 351 10.04 2.98 1.67
CA PRO A 351 10.78 3.42 0.49
C PRO A 351 9.90 4.09 -0.57
N ALA A 352 8.66 3.62 -0.72
CA ALA A 352 7.72 4.16 -1.69
C ALA A 352 7.40 5.65 -1.41
N THR A 353 7.31 6.04 -0.14
CA THR A 353 7.14 7.44 0.30
C THR A 353 8.29 8.33 -0.18
N ASN A 354 9.52 7.83 -0.07
CA ASN A 354 10.70 8.57 -0.51
C ASN A 354 10.73 8.75 -2.03
N ILE A 355 10.32 7.73 -2.79
CA ILE A 355 10.20 7.81 -4.24
C ILE A 355 9.14 8.86 -4.63
N LEU A 356 7.95 8.79 -4.03
CA LEU A 356 6.87 9.73 -4.30
C LEU A 356 7.29 11.18 -4.01
N THR A 357 7.87 11.44 -2.84
CA THR A 357 8.27 12.80 -2.47
C THR A 357 9.35 13.37 -3.40
N THR A 358 10.23 12.52 -3.94
CA THR A 358 11.23 12.90 -4.96
C THR A 358 10.56 13.16 -6.30
N GLN A 359 9.64 12.29 -6.75
CA GLN A 359 8.89 12.48 -7.99
C GLN A 359 8.07 13.78 -7.97
N ILE A 360 7.47 14.13 -6.83
CA ILE A 360 6.74 15.39 -6.67
C ILE A 360 7.69 16.59 -6.83
N GLU A 361 8.85 16.56 -6.19
CA GLU A 361 9.85 17.62 -6.30
C GLU A 361 10.34 17.77 -7.76
N ASP A 362 10.61 16.66 -8.44
CA ASP A 362 11.07 16.66 -9.84
C ASP A 362 10.00 17.19 -10.80
N VAL A 363 8.76 16.70 -10.70
CA VAL A 363 7.66 17.13 -11.60
C VAL A 363 7.27 18.58 -11.35
N THR A 364 7.43 19.08 -10.12
CA THR A 364 7.17 20.48 -9.78
C THR A 364 8.37 21.39 -10.05
N SER A 365 9.45 20.88 -10.68
CA SER A 365 10.69 21.62 -10.93
C SER A 365 11.25 22.29 -9.66
N GLY A 366 11.12 21.62 -8.51
CA GLY A 366 11.55 22.10 -7.21
C GLY A 366 10.63 23.15 -6.55
N ALA A 367 9.48 23.48 -7.16
CA ALA A 367 8.53 24.41 -6.56
C ALA A 367 7.95 23.89 -5.23
N ILE A 368 7.79 22.57 -5.12
CA ILE A 368 7.41 21.91 -3.87
C ILE A 368 8.57 21.06 -3.38
N LYS A 369 9.18 21.46 -2.27
CA LYS A 369 10.30 20.73 -1.67
C LYS A 369 9.83 19.44 -1.01
N ARG A 370 10.73 18.45 -0.94
CA ARG A 370 10.48 17.15 -0.28
C ARG A 370 10.03 17.23 1.18
N ARG A 371 10.63 18.13 1.97
CA ARG A 371 10.42 18.18 3.44
C ARG A 371 8.97 18.46 3.86
N PRO A 372 8.28 19.50 3.36
CA PRO A 372 6.86 19.73 3.68
C PRO A 372 5.95 18.55 3.36
N ILE A 373 6.21 17.86 2.24
CA ILE A 373 5.44 16.67 1.83
C ILE A 373 5.64 15.56 2.86
N LEU A 374 6.91 15.25 3.21
CA LEU A 374 7.21 14.24 4.21
C LEU A 374 6.56 14.54 5.56
N ILE A 375 6.59 15.80 6.02
CA ILE A 375 5.94 16.20 7.28
C ILE A 375 4.42 16.00 7.21
N ALA A 376 3.79 16.38 6.10
CA ALA A 376 2.35 16.18 5.92
C ALA A 376 1.99 14.69 5.90
N LEU A 377 2.78 13.86 5.24
CA LEU A 377 2.57 12.42 5.17
C LEU A 377 2.73 11.76 6.54
N THR A 378 3.85 12.01 7.23
CA THR A 378 4.12 11.36 8.52
C THR A 378 3.14 11.81 9.60
N SER A 379 2.78 13.10 9.65
CA SER A 379 1.75 13.59 10.57
C SER A 379 0.37 12.99 10.26
N GLY A 380 0.00 12.90 8.98
CA GLY A 380 -1.25 12.27 8.56
C GLY A 380 -1.34 10.82 9.02
N VAL A 381 -0.30 10.03 8.81
CA VAL A 381 -0.30 8.62 9.23
C VAL A 381 -0.22 8.45 10.74
N GLY A 382 0.57 9.27 11.45
CA GLY A 382 0.54 9.27 12.91
C GLY A 382 -0.86 9.55 13.47
N ILE A 383 -1.57 10.53 12.91
CA ILE A 383 -2.97 10.83 13.26
C ILE A 383 -3.90 9.66 12.89
N ALA A 384 -3.68 9.01 11.74
CA ALA A 384 -4.48 7.86 11.32
C ALA A 384 -4.39 6.70 12.32
N ILE A 385 -3.17 6.34 12.76
CA ILE A 385 -2.99 5.26 13.73
C ILE A 385 -3.54 5.65 15.10
N PHE A 386 -3.35 6.89 15.52
CA PHE A 386 -3.97 7.41 16.73
C PHE A 386 -5.50 7.27 16.69
N LEU A 387 -6.13 7.65 15.58
CA LEU A 387 -7.57 7.50 15.39
C LEU A 387 -8.01 6.04 15.32
N ALA A 388 -7.19 5.15 14.74
CA ALA A 388 -7.46 3.71 14.74
C ALA A 388 -7.47 3.13 16.16
N VAL A 389 -6.54 3.56 17.02
CA VAL A 389 -6.55 3.19 18.44
C VAL A 389 -7.76 3.80 19.16
N LEU A 390 -8.08 5.08 18.94
CA LEU A 390 -9.26 5.70 19.55
C LEU A 390 -10.58 5.02 19.15
N ARG A 391 -10.69 4.60 17.89
CA ARG A 391 -11.83 3.83 17.37
C ARG A 391 -12.08 2.56 18.19
N MET A 392 -11.01 1.88 18.59
CA MET A 392 -11.06 0.65 19.37
C MET A 392 -11.48 0.89 20.82
N LEU A 393 -11.04 2.03 21.39
CA LEU A 393 -11.27 2.40 22.79
C LEU A 393 -12.64 3.02 23.04
N ILE A 394 -13.27 3.63 22.03
CA ILE A 394 -14.54 4.36 22.17
C ILE A 394 -15.68 3.49 21.60
N PRO A 395 -16.53 2.90 22.46
CA PRO A 395 -17.67 2.11 22.00
C PRO A 395 -18.58 2.94 21.09
N GLY A 396 -18.94 2.36 19.93
CA GLY A 396 -19.81 3.00 18.95
C GLY A 396 -19.09 3.91 17.93
N LEU A 397 -17.80 4.18 18.08
CA LEU A 397 -17.02 4.88 17.06
C LEU A 397 -16.70 3.94 15.89
N LYS A 398 -17.65 3.78 14.97
CA LYS A 398 -17.48 2.98 13.74
C LYS A 398 -16.55 3.66 12.73
N LEU A 399 -15.94 2.86 11.86
CA LEU A 399 -15.05 3.34 10.78
C LEU A 399 -15.68 4.43 9.90
N TRP A 400 -16.98 4.31 9.61
CA TRP A 400 -17.69 5.26 8.76
C TRP A 400 -17.79 6.67 9.32
N HIS A 401 -17.79 6.82 10.65
CA HIS A 401 -17.78 8.12 11.29
C HIS A 401 -16.47 8.89 11.01
N ILE A 402 -15.41 8.20 10.58
CA ILE A 402 -14.13 8.80 10.20
C ILE A 402 -14.04 8.93 8.67
N LEU A 403 -14.33 7.84 7.94
CA LEU A 403 -14.16 7.80 6.49
C LEU A 403 -15.10 8.75 5.75
N LEU A 404 -16.40 8.77 6.08
CA LEU A 404 -17.36 9.62 5.38
C LEU A 404 -17.02 11.12 5.48
N PRO A 405 -16.87 11.72 6.68
CA PRO A 405 -16.55 13.13 6.77
C PRO A 405 -15.17 13.43 6.19
N GLY A 406 -14.18 12.55 6.39
CA GLY A 406 -12.85 12.76 5.86
C GLY A 406 -12.82 12.76 4.33
N TYR A 407 -13.46 11.80 3.67
CA TYR A 407 -13.55 11.82 2.21
C TYR A 407 -14.45 12.94 1.69
N ALA A 408 -15.49 13.36 2.41
CA ALA A 408 -16.29 14.52 2.04
C ALA A 408 -15.42 15.80 2.04
N VAL A 409 -14.57 15.98 3.05
CA VAL A 409 -13.58 17.07 3.09
C VAL A 409 -12.56 16.91 1.95
N ALA A 410 -12.03 15.71 1.72
CA ALA A 410 -11.06 15.47 0.66
C ALA A 410 -11.62 15.78 -0.74
N ILE A 411 -12.90 15.42 -0.98
CA ILE A 411 -13.61 15.73 -2.22
C ILE A 411 -13.87 17.24 -2.33
N GLY A 412 -14.31 17.90 -1.25
CA GLY A 412 -14.50 19.35 -1.22
C GLY A 412 -13.23 20.13 -1.53
N LEU A 413 -12.10 19.70 -0.98
CA LEU A 413 -10.79 20.31 -1.22
C LEU A 413 -10.32 20.17 -2.68
N MET A 414 -10.78 19.15 -3.43
CA MET A 414 -10.42 19.00 -4.84
C MET A 414 -10.85 20.18 -5.72
N PHE A 415 -11.89 20.92 -5.33
CA PHE A 415 -12.37 22.07 -6.08
C PHE A 415 -11.59 23.37 -5.79
N ILE A 416 -10.84 23.39 -4.70
CA ILE A 416 -10.13 24.58 -4.21
C ILE A 416 -8.63 24.47 -4.53
N VAL A 417 -8.07 23.27 -4.36
CA VAL A 417 -6.64 23.02 -4.43
C VAL A 417 -6.20 22.75 -5.89
N PRO A 418 -4.98 23.15 -6.31
CA PRO A 418 -4.50 22.90 -7.68
C PRO A 418 -4.55 21.41 -8.07
N LYS A 419 -4.89 21.13 -9.33
CA LYS A 419 -5.07 19.75 -9.85
C LYS A 419 -3.86 18.84 -9.58
N ILE A 420 -2.65 19.39 -9.61
CA ILE A 420 -1.43 18.63 -9.31
C ILE A 420 -1.44 18.10 -7.88
N PHE A 421 -1.83 18.93 -6.90
CA PHE A 421 -1.96 18.51 -5.49
C PHE A 421 -3.07 17.49 -5.30
N VAL A 422 -4.17 17.58 -6.06
CA VAL A 422 -5.24 16.57 -6.02
C VAL A 422 -4.70 15.21 -6.46
N GLY A 423 -4.08 15.12 -7.64
CA GLY A 423 -3.52 13.86 -8.13
C GLY A 423 -2.46 13.29 -7.19
N MET A 424 -1.53 14.13 -6.73
CA MET A 424 -0.47 13.72 -5.81
C MET A 424 -1.01 13.26 -4.46
N ALA A 425 -1.99 13.96 -3.88
CA ALA A 425 -2.55 13.61 -2.57
C ALA A 425 -3.25 12.25 -2.59
N PHE A 426 -4.07 11.99 -3.62
CA PHE A 426 -4.75 10.70 -3.75
C PHE A 426 -3.79 9.55 -4.06
N ASP A 427 -2.76 9.77 -4.90
CA ASP A 427 -1.72 8.75 -5.10
C ASP A 427 -0.92 8.50 -3.80
N ALA A 428 -0.69 9.56 -3.00
CA ALA A 428 0.04 9.45 -1.74
C ALA A 428 -0.71 8.66 -0.66
N GLY A 429 -2.04 8.75 -0.63
CA GLY A 429 -2.86 7.90 0.23
C GLY A 429 -2.59 6.42 -0.03
N GLY A 430 -2.46 6.04 -1.30
CA GLY A 430 -2.03 4.69 -1.66
C GLY A 430 -0.58 4.40 -1.28
N VAL A 431 0.35 5.31 -1.53
CA VAL A 431 1.78 5.08 -1.24
C VAL A 431 2.06 4.93 0.26
N ALA A 432 1.30 5.60 1.12
CA ALA A 432 1.46 5.56 2.58
C ALA A 432 1.08 4.20 3.20
N THR A 433 0.28 3.38 2.51
CA THR A 433 -0.16 2.07 2.98
C THR A 433 0.81 0.94 2.57
N GLY A 434 2.10 1.26 2.46
CA GLY A 434 3.12 0.33 2.01
C GLY A 434 3.29 -0.94 2.87
N PRO A 435 4.19 -1.86 2.47
CA PRO A 435 4.30 -3.18 3.05
C PRO A 435 4.51 -3.20 4.57
N ILE A 436 5.21 -2.22 5.14
CA ILE A 436 5.44 -2.15 6.59
C ILE A 436 4.15 -1.80 7.33
N THR A 437 3.37 -0.84 6.83
CA THR A 437 2.07 -0.47 7.42
C THR A 437 1.08 -1.62 7.34
N ALA A 438 0.97 -2.26 6.16
CA ALA A 438 0.02 -3.35 5.92
C ALA A 438 0.35 -4.65 6.69
N THR A 439 1.54 -4.75 7.29
CA THR A 439 1.98 -5.94 8.03
C THR A 439 2.16 -5.62 9.51
N PHE A 440 3.13 -4.80 9.87
CA PHE A 440 3.52 -4.54 11.26
C PHE A 440 2.51 -3.68 12.01
N ILE A 441 2.03 -2.58 11.42
CA ILE A 441 1.02 -1.74 12.09
C ILE A 441 -0.32 -2.47 12.14
N LEU A 442 -0.70 -3.17 11.07
CA LEU A 442 -1.92 -4.00 11.08
C LEU A 442 -1.85 -5.04 12.20
N ALA A 443 -0.74 -5.77 12.32
CA ALA A 443 -0.54 -6.74 13.39
C ALA A 443 -0.60 -6.09 14.78
N PHE A 444 -0.02 -4.90 14.97
CA PHE A 444 -0.12 -4.12 16.22
C PHE A 444 -1.55 -3.77 16.59
N ILE A 445 -2.33 -3.24 15.63
CA ILE A 445 -3.74 -2.89 15.87
C ILE A 445 -4.58 -4.14 16.15
N GLN A 446 -4.38 -5.22 15.40
CA GLN A 446 -5.04 -6.50 15.65
C GLN A 446 -4.71 -7.08 17.02
N GLY A 447 -3.44 -7.01 17.45
CA GLY A 447 -3.03 -7.46 18.78
C GLY A 447 -3.68 -6.68 19.91
N ALA A 448 -3.82 -5.35 19.75
CA ALA A 448 -4.55 -4.52 20.70
C ALA A 448 -6.05 -4.85 20.71
N ALA A 449 -6.66 -5.02 19.54
CA ALA A 449 -8.09 -5.30 19.38
C ALA A 449 -8.51 -6.63 20.03
N ASP A 450 -7.60 -7.61 20.07
CA ASP A 450 -7.85 -8.94 20.65
C ASP A 450 -8.08 -8.91 22.18
N THR A 451 -7.65 -7.85 22.87
CA THR A 451 -7.74 -7.74 24.35
C THR A 451 -8.69 -6.66 24.84
N ILE A 452 -9.01 -5.69 24.00
CA ILE A 452 -9.90 -4.59 24.39
C ILE A 452 -11.35 -5.10 24.37
N PRO A 453 -12.08 -5.07 25.51
CA PRO A 453 -13.41 -5.67 25.60
C PRO A 453 -14.46 -5.07 24.66
N SER A 454 -14.28 -3.81 24.26
CA SER A 454 -15.16 -3.09 23.33
C SER A 454 -14.82 -3.33 21.86
N ALA A 455 -13.77 -4.08 21.56
CA ALA A 455 -13.22 -4.24 20.23
C ALA A 455 -13.33 -5.68 19.75
N SER A 456 -13.50 -5.83 18.45
CA SER A 456 -13.35 -7.10 17.75
C SER A 456 -12.14 -7.02 16.83
N VAL A 457 -11.41 -8.13 16.73
CA VAL A 457 -10.30 -8.23 15.77
C VAL A 457 -10.81 -8.04 14.34
N MET A 458 -12.03 -8.48 14.03
CA MET A 458 -12.56 -8.43 12.68
C MET A 458 -13.03 -7.03 12.25
N ILE A 459 -13.58 -6.23 13.16
CA ILE A 459 -14.09 -4.90 12.83
C ILE A 459 -13.05 -3.82 13.18
N GLU A 460 -12.52 -3.79 14.40
CA GLU A 460 -11.55 -2.80 14.87
C GLU A 460 -10.12 -3.14 14.49
N GLY A 461 -9.79 -4.43 14.32
CA GLY A 461 -8.48 -4.87 13.84
C GLY A 461 -8.23 -4.52 12.36
N PHE A 462 -9.30 -4.41 11.56
CA PHE A 462 -9.27 -3.91 10.19
C PHE A 462 -9.79 -2.46 10.11
N GLY A 463 -9.58 -1.81 8.97
CA GLY A 463 -9.95 -0.42 8.73
C GLY A 463 -8.85 0.56 9.15
N MET A 464 -7.78 0.13 9.80
CA MET A 464 -6.63 1.01 10.07
C MET A 464 -5.97 1.46 8.76
N ILE A 465 -5.77 0.54 7.80
CA ILE A 465 -5.11 0.87 6.53
C ILE A 465 -5.96 1.90 5.78
N SER A 466 -7.28 1.84 5.88
CA SER A 466 -8.18 2.85 5.31
C SER A 466 -7.95 4.26 5.87
N MET A 467 -7.73 4.40 7.19
CA MET A 467 -7.42 5.69 7.80
C MET A 467 -6.04 6.19 7.36
N VAL A 468 -5.07 5.27 7.24
CA VAL A 468 -3.73 5.57 6.71
C VAL A 468 -3.79 5.97 5.24
N ALA A 469 -4.74 5.47 4.46
CA ALA A 469 -4.95 5.93 3.10
C ALA A 469 -5.58 7.33 3.06
N LEU A 470 -6.56 7.61 3.92
CA LEU A 470 -7.31 8.86 3.93
C LEU A 470 -6.52 10.06 4.45
N MET A 471 -5.81 9.91 5.58
CA MET A 471 -5.18 11.06 6.24
C MET A 471 -4.07 11.74 5.42
N PRO A 472 -3.18 11.02 4.72
CA PRO A 472 -2.25 11.60 3.76
C PRO A 472 -2.92 12.39 2.64
N ILE A 473 -4.10 11.97 2.17
CA ILE A 473 -4.88 12.71 1.17
C ILE A 473 -5.27 14.06 1.77
N LEU A 474 -5.81 14.05 2.99
CA LEU A 474 -6.23 15.26 3.69
C LEU A 474 -5.04 16.18 3.98
N THR A 475 -3.95 15.68 4.58
CA THR A 475 -2.82 16.51 4.97
C THR A 475 -2.09 17.10 3.76
N LEU A 476 -1.98 16.37 2.65
CA LEU A 476 -1.39 16.92 1.42
C LEU A 476 -2.31 17.90 0.68
N GLN A 477 -3.62 17.68 0.69
CA GLN A 477 -4.55 18.68 0.14
C GLN A 477 -4.57 19.95 0.99
N LEU A 478 -4.51 19.83 2.33
CA LEU A 478 -4.36 20.97 3.23
C LEU A 478 -3.04 21.71 2.98
N LEU A 479 -1.95 20.98 2.76
CA LEU A 479 -0.67 21.58 2.33
C LEU A 479 -0.86 22.35 1.02
N GLY A 480 -1.52 21.75 0.02
CA GLY A 480 -1.83 22.39 -1.25
C GLY A 480 -2.68 23.66 -1.11
N PHE A 481 -3.65 23.64 -0.21
CA PHE A 481 -4.47 24.81 0.13
C PHE A 481 -3.62 25.94 0.74
N ILE A 482 -2.70 25.61 1.66
CA ILE A 482 -1.78 26.60 2.24
C ILE A 482 -0.86 27.22 1.17
N TYR A 483 -0.37 26.41 0.23
CA TYR A 483 0.43 26.90 -0.90
C TYR A 483 -0.37 27.85 -1.80
N GLU A 484 -1.64 27.52 -2.07
CA GLU A 484 -2.53 28.36 -2.88
C GLU A 484 -2.81 29.71 -2.21
N LEU A 485 -3.09 29.71 -0.89
CA LEU A 485 -3.27 30.95 -0.12
C LEU A 485 -2.02 31.84 -0.13
N LYS A 486 -0.83 31.25 -0.01
CA LYS A 486 0.43 32.00 -0.10
C LYS A 486 0.62 32.61 -1.49
N ARG A 487 0.31 31.86 -2.54
CA ARG A 487 0.40 32.35 -3.93
C ARG A 487 -0.49 33.56 -4.18
N GLN A 488 -1.74 33.51 -3.71
CA GLN A 488 -2.72 34.59 -3.86
C GLN A 488 -2.30 35.87 -3.12
N ARG A 489 -1.72 35.74 -1.91
CA ARG A 489 -1.20 36.89 -1.16
C ARG A 489 -0.06 37.59 -1.91
N THR A 490 0.88 36.84 -2.46
CA THR A 490 2.01 37.42 -3.23
C THR A 490 1.55 38.12 -4.51
N THR A 491 0.49 37.62 -5.16
CA THR A 491 -0.08 38.26 -6.36
C THR A 491 -0.93 39.50 -6.05
N SER A 492 -1.51 39.59 -4.85
CA SER A 492 -2.23 40.80 -4.41
C SER A 492 -1.32 41.93 -3.92
N SER A 493 -0.05 41.64 -3.63
CA SER A 493 0.97 42.60 -3.17
C SER A 493 1.85 43.18 -4.29
N THR A 494 1.60 42.79 -5.53
CA THR A 494 2.22 43.29 -6.77
C THR A 494 1.14 43.92 -7.62
#